data_AF-A0A3D1TV68-F1
#
_entry.id   AF-A0A3D1TV68-F1
#
_cell.length_a   1.000
_cell.length_b   1.000
_cell.length_c   1.000
_cell.angle_alpha   90.00
_cell.angle_beta   90.00
_cell.angle_gamma   90.00
#
_symmetry.space_group_name_H-M   'P 1'
#
loop_
_entity.id
_entity.type
_entity.pdbx_description
1 polymer ?
#
loop_
_entity_poly.entity_id
_entity_poly.type
_entity_poly.pdbx_seq_one_letter_code
_entity_poly.pdbx_strand_id
1 'polypeptide(L)'
;MSSTSQLVQDAPVEKAGASIIGRGNKEGNRLFREWYQELTTAPQRKEHSAYVFVMGSLAEIMRSFDIHTIFPEVNGLQQAVRHVADDYIATAEDYGFSADVCGYVKADVGLQLRGGDHPMGKIPPPSLSVYTNACNTYIKWAEIWERMYHIPTFTLDVPGTRAAGRLTWPGQVDFENDRNYVAGQINEVIKLCEKVTGKRFDIDKLREAMAHTNTMSRKWKRLIELNKSSPAVYNAVTDGTVFLGMMNGYRGRPEGAKYFTDLVEEMEYKAANGIGTPFEEKYRLAFVGVPCYPIFRRFSEMFTEWGGSFVGSSYLWFASGGANLGYEYDLDHPLESLAEGLLITVRDSMDSMF
;
A
#
# COMPACT_ATOMS: atom_id res chain seq x y z
N MET A 1 6.29 51.48 2.24
CA MET A 1 5.02 52.18 2.54
C MET A 1 4.01 51.83 1.46
N SER A 2 2.76 51.61 1.88
CA SER A 2 1.56 51.24 1.12
C SER A 2 1.53 49.80 0.57
N SER A 3 0.96 48.81 1.26
CA SER A 3 -0.48 48.60 1.57
C SER A 3 -1.27 48.03 0.40
N THR A 4 -1.35 46.69 0.36
CA THR A 4 -2.49 45.96 -0.22
C THR A 4 -2.82 44.80 0.70
N SER A 5 -3.37 45.19 1.85
CA SER A 5 -4.25 44.37 2.68
C SER A 5 -5.65 44.42 2.05
N GLN A 6 -6.43 43.36 2.26
CA GLN A 6 -7.83 43.15 1.87
C GLN A 6 -8.04 42.44 0.53
N LEU A 7 -8.22 41.11 0.61
CA LEU A 7 -9.46 40.42 0.24
C LEU A 7 -9.36 38.97 0.74
N VAL A 8 -9.52 38.80 2.06
CA VAL A 8 -9.95 37.54 2.67
C VAL A 8 -11.23 37.89 3.40
N GLN A 9 -12.37 37.66 2.76
CA GLN A 9 -13.68 37.73 3.39
C GLN A 9 -14.34 36.36 3.28
N ASP A 10 -14.78 35.91 4.46
CA ASP A 10 -15.70 34.81 4.75
C ASP A 10 -15.12 33.38 4.71
N ALA A 11 -14.14 33.13 5.58
CA ALA A 11 -13.99 31.80 6.18
C ALA A 11 -15.04 31.65 7.32
N PRO A 12 -15.83 30.56 7.36
CA PRO A 12 -16.76 30.34 8.46
C PRO A 12 -15.99 30.23 9.78
N VAL A 13 -16.44 30.96 10.80
CA VAL A 13 -15.93 30.88 12.17
C VAL A 13 -16.19 29.47 12.71
N GLU A 14 -15.14 28.63 12.76
CA GLU A 14 -15.19 27.31 13.40
C GLU A 14 -15.47 27.48 14.91
N LYS A 15 -16.54 26.83 15.39
CA LYS A 15 -16.76 26.58 16.82
C LYS A 15 -15.63 25.72 17.35
N ALA A 16 -15.20 25.99 18.59
CA ALA A 16 -14.16 25.26 19.32
C ALA A 16 -14.45 23.74 19.41
N GLY A 17 -13.98 23.01 18.40
CA GLY A 17 -13.75 21.58 18.32
C GLY A 17 -12.50 21.41 17.46
N ALA A 18 -11.72 20.33 17.65
CA ALA A 18 -10.53 20.13 16.82
C ALA A 18 -10.93 20.09 15.34
N SER A 19 -10.36 20.99 14.52
CA SER A 19 -10.66 21.05 13.08
C SER A 19 -10.41 19.68 12.45
N ILE A 20 -11.37 19.20 11.66
CA ILE A 20 -11.28 17.92 10.95
C ILE A 20 -10.22 17.96 9.84
N ILE A 21 -9.91 19.16 9.32
CA ILE A 21 -8.96 19.37 8.23
C ILE A 21 -7.54 19.09 8.70
N GLY A 22 -6.81 18.25 7.96
CA GLY A 22 -5.44 17.83 8.25
C GLY A 22 -5.34 16.66 9.23
N ARG A 23 -6.47 16.13 9.73
CA ARG A 23 -6.51 15.00 10.66
C ARG A 23 -5.88 13.75 10.04
N GLY A 24 -6.21 13.43 8.79
CA GLY A 24 -5.68 12.28 8.07
C GLY A 24 -4.16 12.34 7.90
N ASN A 25 -3.58 13.50 7.62
CA ASN A 25 -2.12 13.64 7.50
C ASN A 25 -1.43 13.52 8.86
N LYS A 26 -1.98 14.14 9.91
CA LYS A 26 -1.41 14.07 11.27
C LYS A 26 -1.43 12.63 11.79
N GLU A 27 -2.57 11.96 11.66
CA GLU A 27 -2.75 10.61 12.19
C GLU A 27 -1.97 9.57 11.38
N GLY A 28 -1.93 9.70 10.05
CA GLY A 28 -1.15 8.82 9.19
C GLY A 28 0.33 8.88 9.56
N ASN A 29 0.89 10.08 9.78
CA ASN A 29 2.27 10.23 10.22
C ASN A 29 2.55 9.62 11.61
N ARG A 30 1.59 9.67 12.54
CA ARG A 30 1.72 9.05 13.87
C ARG A 30 1.77 7.53 13.73
N LEU A 31 0.74 6.95 13.11
CA LEU A 31 0.62 5.51 12.91
C LEU A 31 1.81 4.96 12.12
N PHE A 32 2.25 5.64 11.07
CA PHE A 32 3.37 5.18 10.28
C PHE A 32 4.69 5.12 11.08
N ARG A 33 4.93 6.04 12.02
CA ARG A 33 6.07 5.95 12.96
C ARG A 33 5.92 4.79 13.94
N GLU A 34 4.70 4.55 14.43
CA GLU A 34 4.40 3.43 15.32
C GLU A 34 4.67 2.09 14.62
N TRP A 35 4.28 1.95 13.35
CA TRP A 35 4.60 0.76 12.56
C TRP A 35 6.11 0.49 12.48
N TYR A 36 6.94 1.48 12.16
CA TYR A 36 8.41 1.30 12.18
C TYR A 36 8.95 0.98 13.58
N GLN A 37 8.37 1.55 14.62
CA GLN A 37 8.76 1.26 16.00
C GLN A 37 8.41 -0.19 16.38
N GLU A 38 7.24 -0.69 15.98
CA GLU A 38 6.83 -2.08 16.15
C GLU A 38 7.84 -3.02 15.48
N LEU A 39 8.21 -2.75 14.23
CA LEU A 39 9.20 -3.52 13.47
C LEU A 39 10.58 -3.52 14.15
N THR A 40 11.03 -2.35 14.61
CA THR A 40 12.32 -2.17 15.31
C THR A 40 12.42 -3.03 16.56
N THR A 41 11.28 -3.22 17.23
CA THR A 41 11.20 -3.89 18.55
C THR A 41 10.69 -5.33 18.48
N ALA A 42 10.29 -5.81 17.29
CA ALA A 42 9.79 -7.16 17.07
C ALA A 42 10.82 -8.26 17.41
N PRO A 43 12.12 -8.15 17.06
CA PRO A 43 13.12 -9.17 17.41
C PRO A 43 13.26 -9.39 18.92
N GLN A 44 13.16 -8.33 19.73
CA GLN A 44 13.26 -8.39 21.20
C GLN A 44 12.07 -9.13 21.81
N ARG A 45 10.91 -9.06 21.16
CA ARG A 45 9.69 -9.79 21.54
C ARG A 45 9.60 -11.19 20.92
N LYS A 46 10.59 -11.59 20.11
CA LYS A 46 10.61 -12.85 19.34
C LYS A 46 9.37 -13.00 18.43
N GLU A 47 8.89 -11.88 17.91
CA GLU A 47 7.76 -11.86 16.98
C GLU A 47 8.24 -12.14 15.55
N HIS A 48 7.39 -12.80 14.78
CA HIS A 48 7.69 -13.15 13.40
C HIS A 48 7.40 -11.97 12.46
N SER A 49 8.16 -11.87 11.37
CA SER A 49 7.90 -10.94 10.29
C SER A 49 7.91 -11.65 8.94
N ALA A 50 7.13 -11.15 8.00
CA ALA A 50 7.07 -11.59 6.62
C ALA A 50 7.42 -10.44 5.69
N TYR A 51 8.34 -10.68 4.76
CA TYR A 51 8.54 -9.77 3.64
C TYR A 51 7.48 -10.06 2.58
N VAL A 52 6.71 -9.03 2.23
CA VAL A 52 5.56 -9.10 1.33
C VAL A 52 5.57 -7.91 0.39
N PHE A 53 4.92 -8.02 -0.77
CA PHE A 53 4.78 -6.91 -1.72
C PHE A 53 3.38 -6.31 -1.67
N VAL A 54 3.25 -5.05 -2.12
CA VAL A 54 1.97 -4.30 -2.03
C VAL A 54 0.86 -4.90 -2.89
N MET A 55 1.21 -5.61 -3.98
CA MET A 55 0.25 -6.27 -4.88
C MET A 55 -0.02 -7.70 -4.41
N GLY A 56 -1.07 -7.88 -3.61
CA GLY A 56 -1.45 -9.18 -3.07
C GLY A 56 -0.56 -9.61 -1.91
N SER A 57 -0.44 -8.77 -0.89
CA SER A 57 0.45 -8.97 0.25
C SER A 57 0.06 -10.13 1.19
N LEU A 58 -1.16 -10.69 1.04
CA LEU A 58 -1.78 -11.64 1.97
C LEU A 58 -1.72 -11.17 3.44
N ALA A 59 -1.88 -9.87 3.69
CA ALA A 59 -1.73 -9.31 5.03
C ALA A 59 -2.77 -9.85 6.02
N GLU A 60 -3.94 -10.22 5.54
CA GLU A 60 -5.03 -10.84 6.28
C GLU A 60 -4.60 -12.20 6.86
N ILE A 61 -3.93 -13.05 6.05
CA ILE A 61 -3.36 -14.33 6.50
C ILE A 61 -2.18 -14.08 7.44
N MET A 62 -1.25 -13.17 7.10
CA MET A 62 -0.10 -12.91 7.98
C MET A 62 -0.54 -12.48 9.38
N ARG A 63 -1.60 -11.65 9.47
CA ARG A 63 -2.15 -11.21 10.75
C ARG A 63 -2.90 -12.29 11.51
N SER A 64 -3.54 -13.26 10.86
CA SER A 64 -4.16 -14.37 11.60
C SER A 64 -3.13 -15.19 12.40
N PHE A 65 -1.84 -15.08 12.04
CA PHE A 65 -0.71 -15.70 12.74
C PHE A 65 0.09 -14.74 13.64
N ASP A 66 -0.34 -13.48 13.74
CA ASP A 66 0.37 -12.39 14.40
C ASP A 66 1.78 -12.14 13.79
N ILE A 67 1.90 -12.26 12.47
CA ILE A 67 3.13 -11.99 11.71
C ILE A 67 3.13 -10.53 11.23
N HIS A 68 4.21 -9.80 11.49
CA HIS A 68 4.39 -8.44 10.98
C HIS A 68 4.64 -8.44 9.48
N THR A 69 3.86 -7.67 8.72
CA THR A 69 4.11 -7.47 7.29
C THR A 69 5.10 -6.34 7.06
N ILE A 70 6.08 -6.57 6.20
CA ILE A 70 7.11 -5.60 5.82
C ILE A 70 7.09 -5.45 4.31
N PHE A 71 6.94 -4.21 3.86
CA PHE A 71 6.79 -3.86 2.45
C PHE A 71 8.05 -3.14 1.97
N PRO A 72 8.93 -3.81 1.24
CA PRO A 72 10.18 -3.22 0.82
C PRO A 72 9.98 -2.07 -0.18
N GLU A 73 8.87 -2.03 -0.95
CA GLU A 73 8.52 -0.87 -1.78
C GLU A 73 8.21 0.35 -0.91
N VAL A 74 7.52 0.15 0.22
CA VAL A 74 7.23 1.22 1.18
C VAL A 74 8.52 1.70 1.85
N ASN A 75 9.44 0.79 2.19
CA ASN A 75 10.75 1.14 2.74
C ASN A 75 11.58 1.92 1.71
N GLY A 76 11.70 1.43 0.48
CA GLY A 76 12.43 2.11 -0.59
C GLY A 76 11.87 3.49 -0.90
N LEU A 77 10.54 3.65 -0.87
CA LEU A 77 9.88 4.94 -0.98
C LEU A 77 10.31 5.89 0.15
N GLN A 78 10.36 5.39 1.40
CA GLN A 78 10.78 6.18 2.55
C GLN A 78 12.26 6.60 2.49
N GLN A 79 13.14 5.74 1.97
CA GLN A 79 14.52 6.11 1.70
C GLN A 79 14.60 7.22 0.66
N ALA A 80 13.80 7.14 -0.41
CA ALA A 80 13.86 8.08 -1.51
C ALA A 80 13.28 9.46 -1.16
N VAL A 81 12.12 9.53 -0.48
CA VAL A 81 11.55 10.82 -0.02
C VAL A 81 12.42 11.52 1.04
N ARG A 82 13.35 10.77 1.68
CA ARG A 82 14.33 11.29 2.63
C ARG A 82 15.69 11.62 1.99
N HIS A 83 15.82 11.44 0.67
CA HIS A 83 17.05 11.69 -0.09
C HIS A 83 18.25 10.88 0.42
N VAL A 84 18.03 9.60 0.74
CA VAL A 84 19.10 8.67 1.17
C VAL A 84 19.09 7.34 0.39
N ALA A 85 18.21 7.18 -0.60
CA ALA A 85 18.10 5.94 -1.38
C ALA A 85 19.33 5.62 -2.22
N ASP A 86 20.05 6.65 -2.67
CA ASP A 86 21.30 6.56 -3.42
C ASP A 86 22.38 5.76 -2.67
N ASP A 87 22.53 6.01 -1.37
CA ASP A 87 23.48 5.27 -0.53
C ASP A 87 23.17 3.75 -0.50
N TYR A 88 21.89 3.38 -0.37
CA TYR A 88 21.48 1.97 -0.37
C TYR A 88 21.64 1.34 -1.75
N ILE A 89 21.26 2.06 -2.82
CA ILE A 89 21.42 1.60 -4.19
C ILE A 89 22.91 1.35 -4.51
N ALA A 90 23.79 2.30 -4.16
CA ALA A 90 25.23 2.16 -4.35
C ALA A 90 25.79 0.94 -3.59
N THR A 91 25.29 0.69 -2.36
CA THR A 91 25.68 -0.51 -1.59
C THR A 91 25.35 -1.80 -2.34
N ALA A 92 24.19 -1.88 -2.99
CA ALA A 92 23.81 -3.05 -3.78
C ALA A 92 24.60 -3.16 -5.09
N GLU A 93 24.90 -2.05 -5.74
CA GLU A 93 25.72 -2.02 -6.96
C GLU A 93 27.16 -2.46 -6.68
N ASP A 94 27.76 -1.97 -5.59
CA ASP A 94 29.09 -2.40 -5.11
C ASP A 94 29.12 -3.89 -4.72
N TYR A 95 27.99 -4.41 -4.23
CA TYR A 95 27.84 -5.84 -3.96
C TYR A 95 27.77 -6.69 -5.24
N GLY A 96 27.41 -6.08 -6.38
CA GLY A 96 27.43 -6.72 -7.70
C GLY A 96 26.10 -6.70 -8.47
N PHE A 97 25.08 -5.95 -8.01
CA PHE A 97 23.84 -5.79 -8.77
C PHE A 97 24.03 -4.81 -9.93
N SER A 98 23.55 -5.17 -11.12
CA SER A 98 23.60 -4.29 -12.29
C SER A 98 22.80 -3.00 -12.05
N ALA A 99 23.26 -1.89 -12.61
CA ALA A 99 22.55 -0.62 -12.60
C ALA A 99 21.13 -0.74 -13.22
N ASP A 100 20.93 -1.68 -14.13
CA ASP A 100 19.65 -1.94 -14.82
C ASP A 100 18.61 -2.65 -13.93
N VAL A 101 19.02 -3.17 -12.76
CA VAL A 101 18.09 -3.79 -11.80
C VAL A 101 17.18 -2.71 -11.20
N CYS A 102 15.92 -3.06 -10.98
CA CYS A 102 14.91 -2.18 -10.36
C CYS A 102 15.47 -1.46 -9.12
N GLY A 103 15.30 -0.14 -9.06
CA GLY A 103 15.78 0.68 -7.94
C GLY A 103 15.23 0.23 -6.58
N TYR A 104 14.00 -0.26 -6.52
CA TYR A 104 13.43 -0.84 -5.29
C TYR A 104 14.20 -2.06 -4.79
N VAL A 105 14.58 -2.96 -5.70
CA VAL A 105 15.37 -4.16 -5.36
C VAL A 105 16.73 -3.73 -4.83
N LYS A 106 17.42 -2.82 -5.52
CA LYS A 106 18.74 -2.33 -5.10
C LYS A 106 18.68 -1.61 -3.74
N ALA A 107 17.68 -0.75 -3.54
CA ALA A 107 17.46 -0.04 -2.28
C ALA A 107 17.20 -0.99 -1.10
N ASP A 108 16.39 -2.03 -1.30
CA ASP A 108 16.15 -3.03 -0.25
C ASP A 108 17.34 -3.95 -0.01
N VAL A 109 18.00 -4.46 -1.07
CA VAL A 109 19.21 -5.27 -0.90
C VAL A 109 20.27 -4.48 -0.14
N GLY A 110 20.49 -3.21 -0.49
CA GLY A 110 21.39 -2.32 0.24
C GLY A 110 20.99 -2.16 1.70
N LEU A 111 19.70 -2.01 1.99
CA LEU A 111 19.16 -1.94 3.36
C LEU A 111 19.44 -3.23 4.14
N GLN A 112 19.20 -4.38 3.52
CA GLN A 112 19.42 -5.68 4.14
C GLN A 112 20.91 -5.97 4.38
N LEU A 113 21.80 -5.60 3.44
CA LEU A 113 23.26 -5.67 3.62
C LEU A 113 23.77 -4.78 4.76
N ARG A 114 23.06 -3.69 5.06
CA ARG A 114 23.32 -2.81 6.21
C ARG A 114 22.65 -3.30 7.50
N GLY A 115 22.15 -4.54 7.52
CA GLY A 115 21.53 -5.14 8.70
C GLY A 115 20.18 -4.51 9.05
N GLY A 116 19.44 -4.03 8.06
CA GLY A 116 18.11 -3.45 8.21
C GLY A 116 18.10 -2.03 8.79
N ASP A 117 19.24 -1.32 8.76
CA ASP A 117 19.34 0.05 9.26
C ASP A 117 18.63 1.03 8.33
N HIS A 118 17.42 1.46 8.72
CA HIS A 118 16.55 2.32 7.92
C HIS A 118 16.35 3.68 8.63
N PRO A 119 16.17 4.81 7.92
CA PRO A 119 16.04 6.13 8.57
C PRO A 119 14.85 6.29 9.52
N MET A 120 13.87 5.40 9.45
CA MET A 120 12.67 5.39 10.30
C MET A 120 12.75 4.39 11.46
N GLY A 121 13.74 3.50 11.48
CA GLY A 121 13.82 2.40 12.45
C GLY A 121 14.68 1.25 11.94
N LYS A 122 14.62 0.11 12.61
CA LYS A 122 15.34 -1.10 12.18
C LYS A 122 14.37 -2.10 11.56
N ILE A 123 14.59 -2.46 10.31
CA ILE A 123 13.82 -3.52 9.64
C ILE A 123 14.34 -4.87 10.15
N PRO A 124 13.48 -5.71 10.75
CA PRO A 124 13.92 -7.01 11.22
C PRO A 124 14.11 -7.97 10.04
N PRO A 125 14.99 -8.98 10.19
CA PRO A 125 15.06 -10.07 9.22
C PRO A 125 13.73 -10.85 9.20
N PRO A 126 13.30 -11.34 8.02
CA PRO A 126 12.05 -12.07 7.88
C PRO A 126 12.15 -13.48 8.47
N SER A 127 11.00 -14.04 8.85
CA SER A 127 10.83 -15.48 9.12
C SER A 127 10.36 -16.25 7.89
N LEU A 128 9.75 -15.56 6.93
CA LEU A 128 9.31 -16.06 5.62
C LEU A 128 9.11 -14.90 4.64
N SER A 129 8.98 -15.22 3.36
CA SER A 129 8.51 -14.26 2.36
C SER A 129 7.28 -14.80 1.63
N VAL A 130 6.31 -13.92 1.36
CA VAL A 130 5.03 -14.26 0.74
C VAL A 130 4.67 -13.18 -0.27
N TYR A 131 4.45 -13.57 -1.53
CA TYR A 131 4.23 -12.63 -2.62
C TYR A 131 3.41 -13.23 -3.75
N THR A 132 2.95 -12.38 -4.67
CA THR A 132 2.29 -12.82 -5.90
C THR A 132 3.23 -12.78 -7.11
N ASN A 133 2.81 -13.44 -8.19
CA ASN A 133 3.38 -13.32 -9.53
C ASN A 133 3.05 -11.99 -10.24
N ALA A 134 2.52 -10.97 -9.54
CA ALA A 134 2.07 -9.72 -10.15
C ALA A 134 3.18 -8.93 -10.87
N CYS A 135 4.44 -9.16 -10.49
CA CYS A 135 5.61 -8.63 -11.17
C CYS A 135 6.69 -9.71 -11.20
N ASN A 136 7.30 -9.97 -12.37
CA ASN A 136 8.39 -10.94 -12.49
C ASN A 136 9.60 -10.60 -11.59
N THR A 137 9.79 -9.31 -11.28
CA THR A 137 10.82 -8.85 -10.35
C THR A 137 10.61 -9.41 -8.94
N TYR A 138 9.36 -9.59 -8.49
CA TYR A 138 9.05 -10.11 -7.16
C TYR A 138 9.61 -11.52 -6.93
N ILE A 139 9.54 -12.38 -7.95
CA ILE A 139 10.08 -13.74 -7.88
C ILE A 139 11.59 -13.70 -7.62
N LYS A 140 12.33 -12.92 -8.42
CA LYS A 140 13.79 -12.80 -8.25
C LYS A 140 14.17 -12.10 -6.96
N TRP A 141 13.39 -11.10 -6.53
CA TRP A 141 13.62 -10.39 -5.29
C TRP A 141 13.44 -11.29 -4.07
N ALA A 142 12.40 -12.13 -4.07
CA ALA A 142 12.19 -13.07 -2.99
C ALA A 142 13.23 -14.20 -2.95
N GLU A 143 13.71 -14.69 -4.10
CA GLU A 143 14.87 -15.60 -4.15
C GLU A 143 16.13 -14.97 -3.53
N ILE A 144 16.31 -13.65 -3.64
CA ILE A 144 17.43 -12.96 -2.97
C ILE A 144 17.26 -13.08 -1.45
N TRP A 145 16.06 -12.79 -0.92
CA TRP A 145 15.79 -12.92 0.52
C TRP A 145 15.93 -14.36 1.01
N GLU A 146 15.47 -15.34 0.24
CA GLU A 146 15.64 -16.77 0.52
C GLU A 146 17.13 -17.10 0.73
N ARG A 147 17.99 -16.62 -0.17
CA ARG A 147 19.44 -16.86 -0.09
C ARG A 147 20.13 -16.08 1.02
N MET A 148 19.68 -14.85 1.28
CA MET A 148 20.25 -13.99 2.32
C MET A 148 19.92 -14.48 3.73
N TYR A 149 18.69 -14.95 3.95
CA TYR A 149 18.18 -15.26 5.28
C TYR A 149 17.89 -16.75 5.52
N HIS A 150 17.99 -17.60 4.50
CA HIS A 150 17.68 -19.03 4.56
C HIS A 150 16.26 -19.31 5.08
N ILE A 151 15.31 -18.50 4.62
CA ILE A 151 13.89 -18.55 5.01
C ILE A 151 13.05 -19.25 3.95
N PRO A 152 11.90 -19.84 4.33
CA PRO A 152 10.93 -20.27 3.35
C PRO A 152 10.33 -19.09 2.58
N THR A 153 10.11 -19.32 1.29
CA THR A 153 9.64 -18.34 0.31
C THR A 153 8.44 -18.94 -0.42
N PHE A 154 7.33 -18.20 -0.49
CA PHE A 154 6.08 -18.66 -1.07
C PHE A 154 5.57 -17.68 -2.13
N THR A 155 5.33 -18.19 -3.33
CA THR A 155 4.66 -17.46 -4.41
C THR A 155 3.21 -17.90 -4.52
N LEU A 156 2.28 -16.96 -4.39
CA LEU A 156 0.90 -17.12 -4.82
C LEU A 156 0.81 -16.79 -6.32
N ASP A 157 0.68 -17.81 -7.15
CA ASP A 157 0.47 -17.64 -8.58
C ASP A 157 -0.99 -17.26 -8.84
N VAL A 158 -1.22 -16.00 -9.25
CA VAL A 158 -2.53 -15.48 -9.61
C VAL A 158 -2.65 -15.44 -11.14
N PRO A 159 -3.59 -16.18 -11.74
CA PRO A 159 -3.81 -16.13 -13.18
C PRO A 159 -4.21 -14.73 -13.66
N GLY A 160 -3.34 -14.10 -14.46
CA GLY A 160 -3.58 -12.81 -15.09
C GLY A 160 -4.58 -12.86 -16.26
N THR A 161 -4.87 -11.70 -16.84
CA THR A 161 -5.74 -11.58 -18.02
C THR A 161 -5.09 -12.22 -19.25
N ARG A 162 -5.74 -13.24 -19.82
CA ARG A 162 -5.14 -14.06 -20.89
C ARG A 162 -5.15 -13.39 -22.28
N ALA A 163 -6.14 -12.54 -22.54
CA ALA A 163 -6.27 -11.79 -23.78
C ALA A 163 -7.22 -10.60 -23.61
N ALA A 164 -7.06 -9.58 -24.45
CA ALA A 164 -7.99 -8.45 -24.51
C ALA A 164 -9.44 -8.93 -24.69
N GLY A 165 -10.34 -8.40 -23.86
CA GLY A 165 -11.77 -8.75 -23.90
C GLY A 165 -12.12 -10.14 -23.39
N ARG A 166 -11.17 -10.90 -22.82
CA ARG A 166 -11.41 -12.23 -22.23
C ARG A 166 -11.33 -12.25 -20.70
N LEU A 167 -11.76 -11.16 -20.07
CA LEU A 167 -11.89 -11.11 -18.61
C LEU A 167 -12.97 -12.09 -18.16
N THR A 168 -12.62 -12.91 -17.17
CA THR A 168 -13.53 -13.87 -16.58
C THR A 168 -14.03 -13.40 -15.22
N TRP A 169 -15.24 -13.80 -14.85
CA TRP A 169 -15.94 -13.35 -13.64
C TRP A 169 -16.66 -14.50 -12.92
N PRO A 170 -17.04 -14.34 -11.64
CA PRO A 170 -17.78 -15.36 -10.88
C PRO A 170 -18.94 -15.96 -11.67
N GLY A 171 -19.08 -17.28 -11.59
CA GLY A 171 -20.07 -18.05 -12.35
C GLY A 171 -19.62 -18.50 -13.75
N GLN A 172 -18.47 -18.01 -14.25
CA GLN A 172 -17.87 -18.53 -15.49
C GLN A 172 -16.87 -19.65 -15.18
N VAL A 173 -16.90 -20.74 -15.96
CA VAL A 173 -16.08 -21.94 -15.71
C VAL A 173 -14.58 -21.62 -15.57
N ASP A 174 -14.04 -20.76 -16.42
CA ASP A 174 -12.62 -20.39 -16.39
C ASP A 174 -12.27 -19.59 -15.12
N PHE A 175 -13.18 -18.73 -14.65
CA PHE A 175 -12.99 -18.00 -13.40
C PHE A 175 -13.02 -18.94 -12.19
N GLU A 176 -13.98 -19.86 -12.16
CA GLU A 176 -14.12 -20.83 -11.06
C GLU A 176 -12.91 -21.75 -10.96
N ASN A 177 -12.34 -22.16 -12.11
CA ASN A 177 -11.10 -22.93 -12.14
C ASN A 177 -9.91 -22.13 -11.59
N ASP A 178 -9.75 -20.88 -12.02
CA ASP A 178 -8.70 -19.98 -11.50
C ASP A 178 -8.88 -19.74 -9.99
N ARG A 179 -10.12 -19.54 -9.51
CA ARG A 179 -10.43 -19.34 -8.10
C ARG A 179 -10.08 -20.56 -7.26
N ASN A 180 -10.44 -21.76 -7.73
CA ASN A 180 -10.08 -23.02 -7.06
C ASN A 180 -8.56 -23.23 -7.00
N TYR A 181 -7.84 -22.84 -8.05
CA TYR A 181 -6.38 -22.88 -8.08
C TYR A 181 -5.76 -21.95 -7.02
N VAL A 182 -6.25 -20.72 -6.90
CA VAL A 182 -5.81 -19.78 -5.86
C VAL A 182 -6.17 -20.29 -4.45
N ALA A 183 -7.37 -20.88 -4.27
CA ALA A 183 -7.79 -21.44 -2.99
C ALA A 183 -6.91 -22.62 -2.53
N GLY A 184 -6.45 -23.46 -3.47
CA GLY A 184 -5.48 -24.52 -3.18
C GLY A 184 -4.18 -23.97 -2.59
N GLN A 185 -3.64 -22.92 -3.20
CA GLN A 185 -2.42 -22.25 -2.76
C GLN A 185 -2.59 -21.52 -1.42
N ILE A 186 -3.76 -20.95 -1.13
CA ILE A 186 -4.07 -20.34 0.18
C ILE A 186 -3.93 -21.39 1.31
N ASN A 187 -4.38 -22.62 1.07
CA ASN A 187 -4.20 -23.70 2.05
C ASN A 187 -2.71 -24.06 2.25
N GLU A 188 -1.88 -23.93 1.23
CA GLU A 188 -0.44 -24.19 1.32
C GLU A 188 0.28 -23.11 2.13
N VAL A 189 -0.01 -21.82 1.90
CA VAL A 189 0.61 -20.73 2.68
C VAL A 189 0.15 -20.76 4.13
N ILE A 190 -1.11 -21.13 4.41
CA ILE A 190 -1.59 -21.32 5.79
C ILE A 190 -0.74 -22.38 6.50
N LYS A 191 -0.53 -23.56 5.89
CA LYS A 191 0.32 -24.62 6.47
C LYS A 191 1.77 -24.17 6.64
N LEU A 192 2.29 -23.35 5.73
CA LEU A 192 3.62 -22.77 5.86
C LEU A 192 3.69 -21.83 7.08
N CYS A 193 2.70 -20.95 7.25
CA CYS A 193 2.61 -20.08 8.43
C CYS A 193 2.51 -20.89 9.73
N GLU A 194 1.73 -21.97 9.76
CA GLU A 194 1.65 -22.88 10.92
C GLU A 194 3.02 -23.48 11.25
N LYS A 195 3.77 -23.93 10.23
CA LYS A 195 5.11 -24.50 10.40
C LYS A 195 6.12 -23.45 10.91
N VAL A 196 6.08 -22.23 10.38
CA VAL A 196 7.02 -21.15 10.74
C VAL A 196 6.75 -20.63 12.15
N THR A 197 5.48 -20.45 12.51
CA THR A 197 5.08 -19.81 13.78
C THR A 197 4.83 -20.80 14.91
N GLY A 198 4.58 -22.08 14.59
CA GLY A 198 4.12 -23.08 15.55
C GLY A 198 2.68 -22.86 16.06
N LYS A 199 1.95 -21.88 15.50
CA LYS A 199 0.56 -21.59 15.83
C LYS A 199 -0.36 -22.31 14.85
N ARG A 200 -1.54 -22.74 15.32
CA ARG A 200 -2.59 -23.25 14.42
C ARG A 200 -3.31 -22.10 13.76
N PHE A 201 -3.79 -22.33 12.55
CA PHE A 201 -4.64 -21.38 11.84
C PHE A 201 -5.94 -21.10 12.61
N ASP A 202 -6.27 -19.82 12.75
CA ASP A 202 -7.48 -19.33 13.40
C ASP A 202 -8.32 -18.58 12.36
N ILE A 203 -9.45 -19.20 11.99
CA ILE A 203 -10.38 -18.67 11.00
C ILE A 203 -11.09 -17.41 11.47
N ASP A 204 -11.29 -17.23 12.78
CA ASP A 204 -11.96 -16.07 13.35
C ASP A 204 -11.02 -14.86 13.35
N LYS A 205 -9.73 -15.06 13.61
CA LYS A 205 -8.72 -14.01 13.41
C LYS A 205 -8.63 -13.57 11.94
N LEU A 206 -8.72 -14.52 11.00
CA LEU A 206 -8.79 -14.18 9.58
C LEU A 206 -10.04 -13.32 9.30
N ARG A 207 -11.21 -13.76 9.79
CA ARG A 207 -12.48 -13.04 9.64
C ARG A 207 -12.40 -11.61 10.20
N GLU A 208 -11.77 -11.41 11.36
CA GLU A 208 -11.55 -10.10 11.95
C GLU A 208 -10.66 -9.20 11.06
N ALA A 209 -9.52 -9.71 10.59
CA ALA A 209 -8.63 -8.98 9.70
C ALA A 209 -9.31 -8.61 8.36
N MET A 210 -10.14 -9.52 7.83
CA MET A 210 -10.93 -9.29 6.62
C MET A 210 -12.02 -8.23 6.85
N ALA A 211 -12.70 -8.23 8.00
CA ALA A 211 -13.70 -7.21 8.33
C ALA A 211 -13.09 -5.79 8.37
N HIS A 212 -11.89 -5.66 8.94
CA HIS A 212 -11.13 -4.40 8.90
C HIS A 212 -10.73 -4.04 7.47
N THR A 213 -10.28 -5.01 6.67
CA THR A 213 -9.93 -4.78 5.27
C THR A 213 -11.14 -4.36 4.44
N ASN A 214 -12.33 -4.93 4.67
CA ASN A 214 -13.56 -4.51 4.00
C ASN A 214 -13.86 -3.04 4.24
N THR A 215 -13.73 -2.61 5.50
CA THR A 215 -13.87 -1.19 5.85
C THR A 215 -12.85 -0.34 5.09
N MET A 216 -11.58 -0.73 5.10
CA MET A 216 -10.53 0.01 4.41
C MET A 216 -10.75 0.06 2.89
N SER A 217 -11.11 -1.06 2.27
CA SER A 217 -11.38 -1.19 0.82
C SER A 217 -12.54 -0.29 0.39
N ARG A 218 -13.67 -0.34 1.11
CA ARG A 218 -14.83 0.53 0.88
C ARG A 218 -14.46 2.01 0.98
N LYS A 219 -13.69 2.37 2.02
CA LYS A 219 -13.25 3.76 2.26
C LYS A 219 -12.20 4.22 1.25
N TRP A 220 -11.31 3.34 0.79
CA TRP A 220 -10.32 3.63 -0.25
C TRP A 220 -10.99 3.96 -1.58
N LYS A 221 -11.96 3.14 -2.01
CA LYS A 221 -12.77 3.44 -3.20
C LYS A 221 -13.46 4.79 -3.08
N ARG A 222 -14.10 5.06 -1.93
CA ARG A 222 -14.77 6.34 -1.67
C ARG A 222 -13.81 7.52 -1.69
N LEU A 223 -12.61 7.37 -1.12
CA LEU A 223 -11.55 8.39 -1.15
C LEU A 223 -11.16 8.76 -2.59
N ILE A 224 -10.93 7.76 -3.45
CA ILE A 224 -10.63 7.97 -4.87
C ILE A 224 -11.80 8.66 -5.59
N GLU A 225 -13.05 8.28 -5.32
CA GLU A 225 -14.23 8.91 -5.90
C GLU A 225 -14.38 10.37 -5.47
N LEU A 226 -14.11 10.69 -4.20
CA LEU A 226 -14.18 12.05 -3.66
C LEU A 226 -13.23 13.00 -4.37
N ASN A 227 -12.09 12.52 -4.88
CA ASN A 227 -11.14 13.37 -5.60
C ASN A 227 -11.63 13.80 -7.00
N LYS A 228 -12.76 13.26 -7.46
CA LYS A 228 -13.47 13.77 -8.65
C LYS A 228 -14.15 15.13 -8.41
N SER A 229 -14.26 15.57 -7.15
CA SER A 229 -14.73 16.91 -6.78
C SER A 229 -13.92 18.02 -7.44
N SER A 230 -14.53 19.21 -7.54
CA SER A 230 -13.93 20.43 -8.08
C SER A 230 -14.13 21.56 -7.07
N PRO A 231 -13.07 22.04 -6.39
CA PRO A 231 -11.68 21.61 -6.53
C PRO A 231 -11.43 20.19 -5.99
N ALA A 232 -10.36 19.53 -6.43
CA ALA A 232 -9.96 18.23 -5.88
C ALA A 232 -9.60 18.35 -4.39
N VAL A 233 -10.05 17.40 -3.59
CA VAL A 233 -9.86 17.43 -2.13
C VAL A 233 -8.45 17.01 -1.69
N TYR A 234 -7.65 16.37 -2.54
CA TYR A 234 -6.23 16.09 -2.28
C TYR A 234 -5.46 15.91 -3.60
N ASN A 235 -4.14 15.98 -3.56
CA ASN A 235 -3.30 15.67 -4.71
C ASN A 235 -2.95 14.17 -4.72
N ALA A 236 -3.37 13.47 -5.77
CA ALA A 236 -3.26 12.01 -5.88
C ALA A 236 -1.82 11.48 -5.93
N VAL A 237 -0.85 12.32 -6.33
CA VAL A 237 0.57 11.94 -6.32
C VAL A 237 1.17 12.15 -4.94
N THR A 238 0.98 13.32 -4.32
CA THR A 238 1.62 13.64 -3.03
C THR A 238 0.86 13.06 -1.84
N ASP A 239 -0.37 13.51 -1.61
CA ASP A 239 -1.19 13.07 -0.47
C ASP A 239 -1.60 11.60 -0.66
N GLY A 240 -1.98 11.23 -1.89
CA GLY A 240 -2.37 9.85 -2.23
C GLY A 240 -1.28 8.82 -1.89
N THR A 241 0.00 9.16 -2.09
CA THR A 241 1.11 8.27 -1.74
C THR A 241 1.22 8.04 -0.23
N VAL A 242 0.91 9.05 0.59
CA VAL A 242 0.88 8.89 2.05
C VAL A 242 -0.26 7.97 2.44
N PHE A 243 -1.46 8.17 1.88
CA PHE A 243 -2.62 7.32 2.13
C PHE A 243 -2.35 5.88 1.69
N LEU A 244 -1.62 5.68 0.59
CA LEU A 244 -1.22 4.36 0.11
C LEU A 244 -0.31 3.61 1.09
N GLY A 245 0.62 4.32 1.75
CA GLY A 245 1.43 3.74 2.82
C GLY A 245 0.58 3.21 3.96
N MET A 246 -0.47 3.95 4.35
CA MET A 246 -1.44 3.52 5.36
C MET A 246 -2.30 2.35 4.88
N MET A 247 -2.71 2.36 3.60
CA MET A 247 -3.49 1.29 2.99
C MET A 247 -2.76 -0.04 3.04
N ASN A 248 -1.43 -0.05 2.93
CA ASN A 248 -0.61 -1.26 3.00
C ASN A 248 -0.20 -1.61 4.44
N GLY A 249 0.46 -0.70 5.16
CA GLY A 249 1.02 -0.98 6.49
C GLY A 249 -0.03 -1.40 7.54
N TYR A 250 -1.23 -0.82 7.45
CA TYR A 250 -2.33 -1.08 8.39
C TYR A 250 -3.47 -1.92 7.80
N ARG A 251 -3.30 -2.49 6.59
CA ARG A 251 -4.33 -3.25 5.83
C ARG A 251 -4.99 -4.38 6.61
N GLY A 252 -6.13 -4.24 7.30
CA GLY A 252 -6.70 -5.34 8.10
C GLY A 252 -6.35 -5.26 9.58
N ARG A 253 -5.99 -4.05 10.05
CA ARG A 253 -5.94 -3.67 11.46
C ARG A 253 -7.10 -2.72 11.79
N PRO A 254 -7.62 -2.73 13.04
CA PRO A 254 -8.66 -1.79 13.46
C PRO A 254 -8.24 -0.32 13.31
N GLU A 255 -6.96 -0.01 13.57
CA GLU A 255 -6.42 1.35 13.40
C GLU A 255 -6.46 1.80 11.95
N GLY A 256 -6.21 0.90 11.00
CA GLY A 256 -6.32 1.18 9.56
C GLY A 256 -7.77 1.46 9.15
N ALA A 257 -8.71 0.63 9.62
CA ALA A 257 -10.14 0.82 9.38
C ALA A 257 -10.65 2.16 9.95
N LYS A 258 -10.21 2.51 11.17
CA LYS A 258 -10.51 3.80 11.79
C LYS A 258 -9.90 4.96 11.00
N TYR A 259 -8.62 4.86 10.65
CA TYR A 259 -7.90 5.88 9.88
C TYR A 259 -8.63 6.24 8.58
N PHE A 260 -9.02 5.25 7.79
CA PHE A 260 -9.70 5.50 6.52
C PHE A 260 -11.15 5.98 6.69
N THR A 261 -11.81 5.59 7.78
CA THR A 261 -13.12 6.14 8.13
C THR A 261 -13.03 7.64 8.41
N ASP A 262 -12.06 8.04 9.25
CA ASP A 262 -11.80 9.43 9.59
C ASP A 262 -11.30 10.23 8.36
N LEU A 263 -10.44 9.65 7.52
CA LEU A 263 -9.93 10.31 6.32
C LEU A 263 -11.05 10.58 5.32
N VAL A 264 -11.95 9.64 5.10
CA VAL A 264 -13.11 9.85 4.21
C VAL A 264 -14.04 10.91 4.77
N GLU A 265 -14.32 10.92 6.08
CA GLU A 265 -15.13 11.97 6.72
C GLU A 265 -14.51 13.37 6.48
N GLU A 266 -13.18 13.48 6.60
CA GLU A 266 -12.47 14.74 6.30
C GLU A 266 -12.62 15.13 4.82
N MET A 267 -12.43 14.20 3.89
CA MET A 267 -12.53 14.47 2.46
C MET A 267 -13.97 14.80 2.03
N GLU A 268 -14.98 14.20 2.65
CA GLU A 268 -16.39 14.54 2.45
C GLU A 268 -16.69 15.96 2.92
N TYR A 269 -16.20 16.33 4.09
CA TYR A 269 -16.30 17.70 4.60
C TYR A 269 -15.64 18.69 3.64
N LYS A 270 -14.42 18.40 3.17
CA LYS A 270 -13.70 19.24 2.21
C LYS A 270 -14.49 19.42 0.91
N ALA A 271 -15.00 18.33 0.33
CA ALA A 271 -15.79 18.35 -0.90
C ALA A 271 -17.08 19.19 -0.74
N ALA A 272 -17.80 19.01 0.37
CA ALA A 272 -19.06 19.72 0.63
C ALA A 272 -18.88 21.24 0.83
N ASN A 273 -17.70 21.68 1.26
CA ASN A 273 -17.39 23.08 1.55
C ASN A 273 -16.50 23.73 0.48
N GLY A 274 -16.23 23.04 -0.65
CA GLY A 274 -15.38 23.56 -1.72
C GLY A 274 -13.91 23.76 -1.31
N ILE A 275 -13.43 23.01 -0.32
CA ILE A 275 -12.06 23.11 0.21
C ILE A 275 -11.15 22.15 -0.56
N GLY A 276 -10.28 22.68 -1.40
CA GLY A 276 -9.39 21.89 -2.26
C GLY A 276 -7.95 21.75 -1.76
N THR A 277 -7.05 21.55 -2.72
CA THR A 277 -5.60 21.73 -2.58
C THR A 277 -5.24 23.20 -2.27
N PRO A 278 -4.04 23.50 -1.70
CA PRO A 278 -3.68 24.84 -1.22
C PRO A 278 -3.38 25.87 -2.34
N PHE A 279 -3.59 25.51 -3.60
CA PHE A 279 -3.36 26.35 -4.77
C PHE A 279 -4.61 26.35 -5.66
N GLU A 280 -4.74 27.37 -6.51
CA GLU A 280 -5.82 27.49 -7.48
C GLU A 280 -5.72 26.35 -8.52
N GLU A 281 -6.71 25.46 -8.53
CA GLU A 281 -6.81 24.38 -9.52
C GLU A 281 -7.24 24.93 -10.89
N LYS A 282 -6.30 24.97 -11.83
CA LYS A 282 -6.51 25.37 -13.24
C LYS A 282 -6.57 24.18 -14.19
N TYR A 283 -5.81 23.13 -13.88
CA TYR A 283 -5.71 21.93 -14.71
C TYR A 283 -5.88 20.68 -13.86
N ARG A 284 -6.66 19.72 -14.35
CA ARG A 284 -6.89 18.42 -13.69
C ARG A 284 -6.13 17.34 -14.43
N LEU A 285 -5.20 16.69 -13.73
CA LEU A 285 -4.23 15.76 -14.29
C LEU A 285 -4.48 14.35 -13.78
N ALA A 286 -4.13 13.35 -14.61
CA ALA A 286 -4.05 11.96 -14.21
C ALA A 286 -2.59 11.51 -14.26
N PHE A 287 -2.11 10.85 -13.22
CA PHE A 287 -0.78 10.25 -13.18
C PHE A 287 -0.85 8.76 -13.55
N VAL A 288 0.05 8.30 -14.42
CA VAL A 288 0.12 6.89 -14.83
C VAL A 288 1.52 6.37 -14.53
N GLY A 289 1.58 5.26 -13.79
CA GLY A 289 2.82 4.59 -13.40
C GLY A 289 3.23 4.88 -11.96
N VAL A 290 4.52 4.72 -11.67
CA VAL A 290 5.11 4.88 -10.32
C VAL A 290 5.75 6.27 -10.18
N PRO A 291 5.52 7.01 -9.07
CA PRO A 291 6.16 8.32 -8.88
C PRO A 291 7.69 8.27 -8.91
N CYS A 292 8.31 9.31 -9.48
CA CYS A 292 9.76 9.46 -9.50
C CYS A 292 10.30 9.91 -8.14
N TYR A 293 10.48 8.97 -7.20
CA TYR A 293 10.78 9.33 -5.80
C TYR A 293 12.01 10.21 -5.56
N PRO A 294 13.16 10.04 -6.26
CA PRO A 294 14.33 10.89 -6.03
C PRO A 294 14.08 12.38 -6.27
N ILE A 295 13.10 12.70 -7.12
CA ILE A 295 12.67 14.06 -7.44
C ILE A 295 11.19 14.28 -7.07
N PHE A 296 10.64 13.50 -6.13
CA PHE A 296 9.20 13.42 -5.85
C PHE A 296 8.54 14.79 -5.68
N ARG A 297 9.13 15.63 -4.82
CA ARG A 297 8.68 16.99 -4.56
C ARG A 297 8.77 17.86 -5.82
N ARG A 298 9.93 17.89 -6.46
CA ARG A 298 10.17 18.75 -7.62
C ARG A 298 9.31 18.36 -8.82
N PHE A 299 9.08 17.06 -8.99
CA PHE A 299 8.18 16.52 -10.00
C PHE A 299 6.75 17.03 -9.79
N SER A 300 6.24 17.00 -8.55
CA SER A 300 4.90 17.52 -8.27
C SER A 300 4.82 19.05 -8.42
N GLU A 301 5.82 19.79 -7.91
CA GLU A 301 5.90 21.26 -8.00
C GLU A 301 5.86 21.76 -9.45
N MET A 302 6.49 21.03 -10.37
CA MET A 302 6.46 21.35 -11.80
C MET A 302 5.04 21.51 -12.36
N PHE A 303 4.05 20.82 -11.80
CA PHE A 303 2.65 20.94 -12.21
C PHE A 303 1.87 21.91 -11.31
N THR A 304 2.05 21.83 -9.99
CA THR A 304 1.26 22.64 -9.04
C THR A 304 1.57 24.14 -9.14
N GLU A 305 2.81 24.52 -9.47
CA GLU A 305 3.20 25.92 -9.75
C GLU A 305 2.38 26.54 -10.90
N TRP A 306 1.86 25.72 -11.83
CA TRP A 306 1.03 26.13 -12.95
C TRP A 306 -0.47 25.94 -12.70
N GLY A 307 -0.87 25.56 -11.48
CA GLY A 307 -2.25 25.24 -11.12
C GLY A 307 -2.69 23.83 -11.53
N GLY A 308 -1.75 22.92 -11.80
CA GLY A 308 -2.03 21.52 -12.09
C GLY A 308 -2.27 20.70 -10.82
N SER A 309 -3.44 20.07 -10.71
CA SER A 309 -3.80 19.15 -9.64
C SER A 309 -3.92 17.74 -10.18
N PHE A 310 -3.18 16.78 -9.59
CA PHE A 310 -3.36 15.36 -9.91
C PHE A 310 -4.61 14.84 -9.21
N VAL A 311 -5.68 14.67 -9.96
CA VAL A 311 -6.98 14.25 -9.43
C VAL A 311 -7.12 12.72 -9.41
N GLY A 312 -6.35 12.04 -10.25
CA GLY A 312 -6.30 10.58 -10.31
C GLY A 312 -4.87 10.08 -10.50
N SER A 313 -4.62 8.84 -10.11
CA SER A 313 -3.33 8.17 -10.27
C SER A 313 -3.51 6.66 -10.36
N SER A 314 -2.99 6.01 -11.42
CA SER A 314 -3.02 4.54 -11.51
C SER A 314 -2.20 3.88 -10.40
N TYR A 315 -1.22 4.59 -9.83
CA TYR A 315 -0.47 4.14 -8.65
C TYR A 315 -1.39 3.83 -7.47
N LEU A 316 -2.45 4.63 -7.26
CA LEU A 316 -3.42 4.38 -6.18
C LEU A 316 -4.31 3.15 -6.43
N TRP A 317 -4.27 2.60 -7.64
CA TRP A 317 -4.99 1.37 -7.99
C TRP A 317 -4.10 0.17 -7.72
N PHE A 318 -3.04 -0.01 -8.53
CA PHE A 318 -2.23 -1.21 -8.46
C PHE A 318 -1.42 -1.32 -7.15
N ALA A 319 -0.85 -0.23 -6.64
CA ALA A 319 -0.02 -0.30 -5.43
C ALA A 319 -0.85 -0.32 -4.13
N SER A 320 -2.18 -0.29 -4.24
CA SER A 320 -3.11 -0.62 -3.14
C SER A 320 -3.47 -2.11 -3.11
N GLY A 321 -2.92 -2.89 -4.06
CA GLY A 321 -3.30 -4.27 -4.31
C GLY A 321 -4.74 -4.39 -4.80
N GLY A 322 -5.18 -3.47 -5.68
CA GLY A 322 -6.49 -3.52 -6.35
C GLY A 322 -7.66 -3.05 -5.51
N ALA A 323 -7.39 -2.40 -4.37
CA ALA A 323 -8.45 -1.94 -3.46
C ALA A 323 -9.28 -0.78 -4.04
N ASN A 324 -8.84 -0.16 -5.13
CA ASN A 324 -9.64 0.80 -5.93
C ASN A 324 -10.99 0.23 -6.37
N LEU A 325 -11.09 -1.10 -6.55
CA LEU A 325 -12.34 -1.76 -6.89
C LEU A 325 -13.37 -1.72 -5.75
N GLY A 326 -12.90 -1.60 -4.50
CA GLY A 326 -13.71 -1.69 -3.29
C GLY A 326 -14.30 -3.09 -3.10
N TYR A 327 -13.56 -4.15 -3.47
CA TYR A 327 -13.97 -5.52 -3.19
C TYR A 327 -14.06 -5.71 -1.68
N GLU A 328 -15.13 -6.36 -1.23
CA GLU A 328 -15.36 -6.71 0.16
C GLU A 328 -15.50 -8.22 0.27
N TYR A 329 -14.79 -8.79 1.22
CA TYR A 329 -14.81 -10.20 1.51
C TYR A 329 -16.14 -10.63 2.13
N ASP A 330 -16.64 -11.78 1.72
CA ASP A 330 -17.68 -12.52 2.43
C ASP A 330 -17.07 -13.18 3.67
N LEU A 331 -17.52 -12.73 4.84
CA LEU A 331 -17.04 -13.19 6.13
C LEU A 331 -17.60 -14.56 6.52
N ASP A 332 -18.72 -15.00 5.92
CA ASP A 332 -19.27 -16.33 6.18
C ASP A 332 -18.44 -17.42 5.49
N HIS A 333 -17.82 -17.09 4.35
CA HIS A 333 -16.94 -17.97 3.55
C HIS A 333 -15.55 -17.32 3.34
N PRO A 334 -14.76 -17.11 4.41
CA PRO A 334 -13.60 -16.23 4.36
C PRO A 334 -12.46 -16.75 3.47
N LEU A 335 -12.25 -18.07 3.36
CA LEU A 335 -11.16 -18.61 2.53
C LEU A 335 -11.52 -18.56 1.04
N GLU A 336 -12.75 -18.93 0.70
CA GLU A 336 -13.30 -18.86 -0.66
C GLU A 336 -13.33 -17.41 -1.15
N SER A 337 -13.78 -16.49 -0.29
CA SER A 337 -13.82 -15.06 -0.63
C SER A 337 -12.42 -14.44 -0.69
N LEU A 338 -11.47 -14.90 0.13
CA LEU A 338 -10.08 -14.48 0.00
C LEU A 338 -9.50 -14.87 -1.37
N ALA A 339 -9.75 -16.11 -1.81
CA ALA A 339 -9.28 -16.59 -3.11
C ALA A 339 -9.87 -15.76 -4.27
N GLU A 340 -11.18 -15.51 -4.21
CA GLU A 340 -11.87 -14.69 -5.19
C GLU A 340 -11.37 -13.24 -5.21
N GLY A 341 -11.26 -12.63 -4.04
CA GLY A 341 -10.78 -11.26 -3.88
C GLY A 341 -9.34 -11.10 -4.37
N LEU A 342 -8.44 -12.03 -4.05
CA LEU A 342 -7.06 -12.01 -4.56
C LEU A 342 -7.04 -12.16 -6.08
N LEU A 343 -7.82 -13.08 -6.65
CA LEU A 343 -7.90 -13.25 -8.10
C LEU A 343 -8.36 -11.98 -8.81
N ILE A 344 -9.40 -11.32 -8.31
CA ILE A 344 -9.95 -10.10 -8.90
C ILE A 344 -8.97 -8.93 -8.73
N THR A 345 -8.53 -8.67 -7.49
CA THR A 345 -7.80 -7.45 -7.15
C THR A 345 -6.35 -7.46 -7.62
N VAL A 346 -5.67 -8.62 -7.57
CA VAL A 346 -4.29 -8.73 -8.08
C VAL A 346 -4.28 -8.68 -9.60
N ARG A 347 -5.25 -9.32 -10.29
CA ARG A 347 -5.40 -9.21 -11.75
C ARG A 347 -5.64 -7.77 -12.18
N ASP A 348 -6.54 -7.04 -11.51
CA ASP A 348 -6.76 -5.60 -11.78
C ASP A 348 -5.50 -4.77 -11.54
N SER A 349 -4.73 -5.11 -10.50
CA SER A 349 -3.46 -4.44 -10.22
C SER A 349 -2.43 -4.66 -11.34
N MET A 350 -2.33 -5.89 -11.86
CA MET A 350 -1.45 -6.23 -12.98
C MET A 350 -1.87 -5.47 -14.25
N ASP A 351 -3.17 -5.46 -14.55
CA ASP A 351 -3.72 -4.78 -15.72
C ASP A 351 -3.62 -3.24 -15.62
N SER A 352 -3.65 -2.68 -14.41
CA SER A 352 -3.55 -1.23 -14.16
C SER A 352 -2.12 -0.68 -14.11
N MET A 353 -1.11 -1.55 -14.07
CA MET A 353 0.30 -1.15 -14.04
C MET A 353 0.82 -0.79 -15.44
N PHE A 354 0.26 -1.40 -16.49
CA PHE A 354 0.64 -1.25 -17.90
C PHE A 354 -0.46 -0.52 -18.69
#